data_AF-A0A7E4WAP7-F1
#
_entry.id   AF-A0A7E4WAP7-F1
#
_cell.length_a   1.000
_cell.length_b   1.000
_cell.length_c   1.000
_cell.angle_alpha   90.00
_cell.angle_beta   90.00
_cell.angle_gamma   90.00
#
_symmetry.space_group_name_H-M   'P 1'
#
loop_
_entity.id
_entity.type
_entity.pdbx_description
1 polymer ?
#
loop_
_entity_poly.entity_id
_entity_poly.type
_entity_poly.pdbx_seq_one_letter_code
_entity_poly.pdbx_strand_id
1 'polypeptide(L)'
;MMDSTPNVTLNASFPITTTTTTAVPSTFIQLNSREPTTKDAELTPNFDEIIKDTGNEQQQDPEKQLQKILDCVLPPRRIEEGGQFFVQRASPTPTTRLDLIALQEKFEAILANARAKPFGICPIRRRIYDDLFDELIRQVTVSCAERGLLLLRVRDEIRLTLLAYQGVLESAIAYGIRKAVAVERHQTNAIVERDAEKQKNVQLNAKIEQLNKQIATERLVKEEEVKLLERSMRDENERLLESNRTLKMHLQSIIQMDQQNGPQPSEIND
;
A
#
# COMPACT_ATOMS: atom_id res chain seq x y z
N MET A 1 -10.21 -31.26 -27.17
CA MET A 1 -11.35 -30.35 -26.93
C MET A 1 -10.80 -29.20 -26.10
N MET A 2 -10.03 -28.31 -26.72
CA MET A 2 -10.46 -27.02 -27.29
C MET A 2 -11.02 -26.07 -26.21
N ASP A 3 -10.11 -25.24 -25.70
CA ASP A 3 -10.39 -24.02 -24.95
C ASP A 3 -11.09 -23.00 -25.84
N SER A 4 -12.11 -22.32 -25.31
CA SER A 4 -12.71 -21.15 -25.95
C SER A 4 -13.23 -20.17 -24.90
N THR A 5 -12.41 -19.18 -24.55
CA THR A 5 -12.84 -17.93 -23.90
C THR A 5 -13.37 -16.97 -24.97
N PRO A 6 -14.50 -16.26 -24.73
CA PRO A 6 -15.02 -15.31 -25.71
C PRO A 6 -14.32 -13.95 -25.58
N ASN A 7 -13.82 -13.46 -26.71
CA ASN A 7 -13.25 -12.13 -26.88
C ASN A 7 -14.35 -11.24 -27.47
N VAL A 8 -14.82 -10.22 -26.73
CA VAL A 8 -15.81 -9.25 -27.22
C VAL A 8 -15.24 -7.84 -27.05
N THR A 9 -14.59 -7.37 -28.10
CA THR A 9 -14.26 -5.96 -28.33
C THR A 9 -15.44 -5.26 -28.99
N LEU A 10 -16.13 -4.39 -28.27
CA LEU A 10 -17.13 -3.48 -28.83
C LEU A 10 -16.49 -2.12 -29.11
N ASN A 11 -15.95 -1.97 -30.32
CA ASN A 11 -15.76 -0.67 -30.96
C ASN A 11 -17.12 -0.18 -31.45
N ALA A 12 -17.60 0.94 -30.95
CA ALA A 12 -18.76 1.65 -31.48
C ALA A 12 -18.38 3.11 -31.75
N SER A 13 -18.04 3.36 -33.00
CA SER A 13 -17.84 4.67 -33.62
C SER A 13 -19.04 4.96 -34.51
N PHE A 14 -19.82 6.01 -34.22
CA PHE A 14 -20.86 6.60 -35.08
C PHE A 14 -21.18 8.04 -34.60
N PRO A 15 -21.82 8.92 -35.40
CA PRO A 15 -21.22 9.78 -36.42
C PRO A 15 -21.36 11.27 -36.07
N ILE A 16 -20.58 12.13 -36.74
CA ILE A 16 -20.68 13.59 -36.65
C ILE A 16 -21.86 14.05 -37.52
N THR A 17 -22.87 14.66 -36.89
CA THR A 17 -23.93 15.39 -37.60
C THR A 17 -23.70 16.89 -37.39
N THR A 18 -23.26 17.56 -38.44
CA THR A 18 -23.31 19.01 -38.60
C THR A 18 -24.74 19.46 -38.81
N THR A 19 -25.25 20.35 -37.95
CA THR A 19 -26.38 21.23 -38.27
C THR A 19 -26.06 22.66 -37.89
N THR A 20 -26.14 23.51 -38.91
CA THR A 20 -25.99 24.96 -38.95
C THR A 20 -27.23 25.69 -38.44
N THR A 21 -27.02 26.89 -37.88
CA THR A 21 -27.95 28.05 -37.82
C THR A 21 -29.07 27.92 -36.77
N THR A 22 -29.19 28.79 -35.76
CA THR A 22 -29.57 30.21 -35.85
C THR A 22 -29.09 31.01 -34.62
N ALA A 23 -28.62 32.22 -34.88
CA ALA A 23 -28.15 33.16 -33.87
C ALA A 23 -29.29 33.74 -33.03
N VAL A 24 -29.12 33.71 -31.71
CA VAL A 24 -29.82 34.55 -30.72
C VAL A 24 -28.72 35.33 -30.01
N PRO A 25 -28.84 36.65 -29.76
CA PRO A 25 -27.78 37.40 -29.08
C PRO A 25 -27.76 36.98 -27.61
N SER A 26 -27.00 35.93 -27.30
CA SER A 26 -26.69 35.51 -25.94
C SER A 26 -25.64 36.47 -25.39
N THR A 27 -26.10 37.51 -24.69
CA THR A 27 -25.26 38.32 -23.81
C THR A 27 -24.94 37.51 -22.55
N PHE A 28 -24.24 36.38 -22.66
CA PHE A 28 -23.63 35.77 -21.48
C PHE A 28 -22.44 34.88 -21.83
N ILE A 29 -21.33 35.22 -21.20
CA ILE A 29 -20.04 34.56 -21.34
C ILE A 29 -20.16 33.14 -20.76
N GLN A 30 -19.86 32.15 -21.60
CA GLN A 30 -19.48 30.81 -21.17
C GLN A 30 -18.28 30.97 -20.22
N LEU A 31 -18.50 30.83 -18.91
CA LEU A 31 -17.42 30.75 -17.94
C LEU A 31 -16.75 29.39 -18.11
N ASN A 32 -15.86 29.32 -19.10
CA ASN A 32 -14.89 28.25 -19.25
C ASN A 32 -14.04 28.13 -17.98
N SER A 33 -13.59 26.91 -17.75
CA SER A 33 -12.99 26.37 -16.53
C SER A 33 -12.00 27.28 -15.82
N ARG A 34 -12.23 27.42 -14.50
CA ARG A 34 -11.37 28.11 -13.54
C ARG A 34 -10.08 27.33 -13.34
N GLU A 35 -9.04 27.71 -14.07
CA GLU A 35 -7.66 27.59 -13.63
C GLU A 35 -7.03 28.98 -13.69
N PRO A 36 -6.62 29.58 -12.57
CA PRO A 36 -5.92 30.86 -12.60
C PRO A 36 -4.62 30.67 -13.36
N THR A 37 -4.45 31.37 -14.48
CA THR A 37 -3.18 31.36 -15.20
C THR A 37 -2.20 32.31 -14.52
N THR A 38 -0.90 32.07 -14.64
CA THR A 38 0.15 32.97 -14.10
C THR A 38 0.01 34.40 -14.60
N LYS A 39 -0.64 34.61 -15.75
CA LYS A 39 -0.90 35.93 -16.36
C LYS A 39 -2.08 36.69 -15.72
N ASP A 40 -3.01 36.01 -15.05
CA ASP A 40 -4.15 36.65 -14.38
C ASP A 40 -3.72 37.36 -13.09
N ALA A 41 -2.62 36.89 -12.46
CA ALA A 41 -2.04 37.50 -11.26
C ALA A 41 -1.33 38.84 -11.54
N GLU A 42 -0.95 39.12 -12.79
CA GLU A 42 -0.33 40.41 -13.15
C GLU A 42 -1.34 41.56 -13.29
N LEU A 43 -2.65 41.27 -13.37
CA LEU A 43 -3.70 42.29 -13.44
C LEU A 43 -4.39 42.58 -12.11
N THR A 44 -4.11 41.80 -11.06
CA THR A 44 -4.70 42.08 -9.75
C THR A 44 -4.12 43.39 -9.24
N PRO A 45 -4.93 44.45 -9.03
CA PRO A 45 -4.45 45.66 -8.41
C PRO A 45 -3.99 45.32 -6.98
N ASN A 46 -2.83 45.83 -6.57
CA ASN A 46 -2.40 45.65 -5.19
C ASN A 46 -3.28 46.53 -4.28
N PHE A 47 -3.84 45.94 -3.23
CA PHE A 47 -4.69 46.66 -2.27
C PHE A 47 -3.93 47.85 -1.65
N ASP A 48 -2.60 47.72 -1.48
CA ASP A 48 -1.73 48.79 -0.97
C ASP A 48 -1.59 49.99 -1.93
N GLU A 49 -1.76 49.78 -3.24
CA GLU A 49 -1.72 50.87 -4.23
C GLU A 49 -3.03 51.66 -4.22
N ILE A 50 -4.16 51.00 -3.96
CA ILE A 50 -5.48 51.66 -3.83
C ILE A 50 -5.49 52.59 -2.62
N ILE A 51 -4.89 52.19 -1.50
CA ILE A 51 -4.78 53.00 -0.27
C ILE A 51 -3.85 54.22 -0.47
N LYS A 52 -2.82 54.10 -1.31
CA LYS A 52 -1.92 55.22 -1.62
C LYS A 52 -2.57 56.25 -2.54
N ASP A 53 -3.39 55.81 -3.49
CA ASP A 53 -4.17 56.68 -4.37
C ASP A 53 -5.22 57.52 -3.60
N THR A 54 -5.73 57.05 -2.46
CA THR A 54 -6.67 57.80 -1.62
C THR A 54 -6.06 58.99 -0.88
N GLY A 55 -4.73 59.15 -0.87
CA GLY A 55 -4.05 60.29 -0.27
C GLY A 55 -4.10 61.58 -1.09
N ASN A 56 -4.52 61.51 -2.37
CA ASN A 56 -4.75 62.68 -3.21
C ASN A 56 -6.25 63.00 -3.24
N GLU A 57 -6.64 64.15 -2.67
CA GLU A 57 -8.02 64.67 -2.55
C GLU A 57 -8.68 65.05 -3.91
N GLN A 58 -8.41 64.30 -4.98
CA GLN A 58 -9.09 64.49 -6.26
C GLN A 58 -10.35 63.63 -6.28
N GLN A 59 -11.50 64.27 -6.52
CA GLN A 59 -12.83 63.66 -6.70
C GLN A 59 -12.75 62.47 -7.66
N GLN A 60 -12.53 61.28 -7.13
CA GLN A 60 -12.57 60.04 -7.90
C GLN A 60 -14.03 59.66 -8.11
N ASP A 61 -14.35 59.38 -9.37
CA ASP A 61 -15.66 58.92 -9.80
C ASP A 61 -16.05 57.62 -9.04
N PRO A 62 -17.18 57.59 -8.31
CA PRO A 62 -17.55 56.46 -7.46
C PRO A 62 -17.65 55.15 -8.23
N GLU A 63 -18.05 55.19 -9.50
CA GLU A 63 -18.09 54.00 -10.37
C GLU A 63 -16.70 53.44 -10.67
N LYS A 64 -15.69 54.32 -10.85
CA LYS A 64 -14.30 53.89 -11.08
C LYS A 64 -13.69 53.30 -9.82
N GLN A 65 -14.01 53.84 -8.65
CA GLN A 65 -13.60 53.27 -7.37
C GLN A 65 -14.20 51.89 -7.15
N LEU A 66 -15.51 51.74 -7.41
CA LEU A 66 -16.17 50.45 -7.34
C LEU A 66 -15.54 49.45 -8.31
N GLN A 67 -15.22 49.85 -9.54
CA GLN A 67 -14.55 48.97 -10.49
C GLN A 67 -13.17 48.54 -10.00
N LYS A 68 -12.36 49.44 -9.42
CA LYS A 68 -11.06 49.09 -8.82
C LYS A 68 -11.23 48.04 -7.70
N ILE A 69 -12.25 48.20 -6.85
CA ILE A 69 -12.56 47.24 -5.78
C ILE A 69 -12.98 45.90 -6.37
N LEU A 70 -13.87 45.90 -7.37
CA LEU A 70 -14.33 44.69 -8.04
C LEU A 70 -13.17 43.94 -8.71
N ASP A 71 -12.24 44.65 -9.35
CA ASP A 71 -11.06 44.05 -9.98
C ASP A 71 -10.11 43.42 -8.93
N CYS A 72 -10.16 43.85 -7.67
CA CYS A 72 -9.42 43.20 -6.56
C CYS A 72 -10.15 41.96 -6.02
N VAL A 73 -11.46 42.05 -5.86
CA VAL A 73 -12.29 40.97 -5.29
C VAL A 73 -12.47 39.83 -6.28
N LEU A 74 -12.62 40.18 -7.56
CA LEU A 74 -12.79 39.29 -8.70
C LEU A 74 -11.82 39.70 -9.81
N PRO A 75 -10.62 39.08 -9.86
CA PRO A 75 -9.59 39.44 -10.81
C PRO A 75 -10.10 39.42 -12.25
N PRO A 76 -9.74 40.43 -13.07
CA PRO A 76 -10.10 40.44 -14.47
C PRO A 76 -9.35 39.35 -15.23
N ARG A 77 -10.03 38.70 -16.18
CA ARG A 77 -9.47 37.59 -16.96
C ARG A 77 -8.99 38.07 -18.33
N ARG A 78 -7.82 37.60 -18.77
CA ARG A 78 -7.37 37.82 -20.15
C ARG A 78 -7.79 36.66 -21.03
N ILE A 79 -8.41 36.98 -22.16
CA ILE A 79 -8.83 36.03 -23.19
C ILE A 79 -8.09 36.42 -24.47
N GLU A 80 -7.38 35.47 -25.07
CA GLU A 80 -6.70 35.65 -26.36
C GLU A 80 -7.51 34.94 -27.44
N GLU A 81 -8.13 35.70 -28.33
CA GLU A 81 -8.87 35.18 -29.48
C GLU A 81 -8.37 35.85 -30.75
N GLY A 82 -7.85 35.03 -31.69
CA GLY A 82 -7.42 35.52 -33.01
C GLY A 82 -6.26 36.52 -32.99
N GLY A 83 -5.37 36.46 -31.98
CA GLY A 83 -4.24 37.39 -31.84
C GLY A 83 -4.59 38.75 -31.23
N GLN A 84 -5.84 38.92 -30.76
CA GLN A 84 -6.27 40.07 -29.96
C GLN A 84 -6.50 39.66 -28.51
N PHE A 85 -6.15 40.54 -27.58
CA PHE A 85 -6.35 40.34 -26.15
C PHE A 85 -7.59 41.08 -25.66
N PHE A 86 -8.53 40.34 -25.08
CA PHE A 86 -9.70 40.87 -24.41
C PHE A 86 -9.53 40.75 -22.89
N VAL A 87 -10.02 41.74 -22.15
CA VAL A 87 -10.03 41.71 -20.68
C VAL A 87 -11.47 41.65 -20.22
N GLN A 88 -11.85 40.53 -19.60
CA GLN A 88 -13.15 40.36 -18.97
C GLN A 88 -13.09 40.91 -17.54
N ARG A 89 -13.94 41.90 -17.24
CA ARG A 89 -14.10 42.48 -15.89
C ARG A 89 -15.43 42.10 -15.27
N ALA A 90 -15.49 42.15 -13.94
CA ALA A 90 -16.76 42.04 -13.22
C ALA A 90 -17.63 43.28 -13.49
N SER A 91 -18.92 43.06 -13.74
CA SER A 91 -19.87 44.14 -13.98
C SER A 91 -20.15 44.94 -12.70
N PRO A 92 -20.10 46.29 -12.73
CA PRO A 92 -20.48 47.13 -11.60
C PRO A 92 -22.01 47.32 -11.48
N THR A 93 -22.79 46.79 -12.43
CA THR A 93 -24.24 46.98 -12.45
C THR A 93 -24.92 46.30 -11.25
N PRO A 94 -25.80 47.03 -10.53
CA PRO A 94 -26.58 46.45 -9.44
C PRO A 94 -27.58 45.43 -9.97
N THR A 95 -27.88 44.42 -9.15
CA THR A 95 -28.73 43.30 -9.51
C THR A 95 -30.16 43.52 -9.03
N THR A 96 -31.13 43.28 -9.89
CA THR A 96 -32.57 43.36 -9.56
C THR A 96 -33.11 42.03 -9.06
N ARG A 97 -34.31 42.02 -8.46
CA ARG A 97 -34.97 40.79 -8.02
C ARG A 97 -35.24 39.81 -9.18
N LEU A 98 -35.52 40.31 -10.38
CA LEU A 98 -35.75 39.46 -11.55
C LEU A 98 -34.44 38.77 -12.00
N ASP A 99 -33.32 39.49 -11.93
CA ASP A 99 -32.00 38.92 -12.23
C ASP A 99 -31.61 37.79 -11.27
N LEU A 100 -31.99 37.89 -9.99
CA LEU A 100 -31.76 36.84 -9.01
C LEU A 100 -32.55 35.56 -9.32
N ILE A 101 -33.80 35.70 -9.76
CA ILE A 101 -34.63 34.56 -10.18
C ILE A 101 -34.01 33.89 -11.41
N ALA A 102 -33.62 34.69 -12.41
CA ALA A 102 -32.95 34.18 -13.61
C ALA A 102 -31.62 33.49 -13.29
N LEU A 103 -30.85 34.02 -12.33
CA LEU A 103 -29.61 33.41 -11.85
C LEU A 103 -29.87 32.05 -11.19
N GLN A 104 -30.91 31.95 -10.35
CA GLN A 104 -31.29 30.69 -9.72
C GLN A 104 -31.68 29.63 -10.75
N GLU A 105 -32.58 29.97 -11.67
CA GLU A 105 -33.02 29.05 -12.74
C GLU A 105 -31.85 28.57 -13.59
N LYS A 106 -30.93 29.48 -13.93
CA LYS A 106 -29.72 29.15 -14.67
C LYS A 106 -28.79 28.23 -13.88
N PHE A 107 -28.60 28.49 -12.59
CA PHE A 107 -27.78 27.65 -11.72
C PHE A 107 -28.33 26.22 -11.62
N GLU A 108 -29.64 26.09 -11.42
CA GLU A 108 -30.33 24.79 -11.39
C GLU A 108 -30.22 24.06 -12.74
N ALA A 109 -30.40 24.77 -13.85
CA ALA A 109 -30.22 24.22 -15.19
C ALA A 109 -28.79 23.74 -15.44
N ILE A 110 -27.77 24.50 -15.00
CA ILE A 110 -26.36 24.09 -15.14
C ILE A 110 -26.08 22.84 -14.30
N LEU A 111 -26.57 22.77 -13.06
CA LEU A 111 -26.41 21.57 -12.22
C LEU A 111 -27.06 20.33 -12.84
N ALA A 112 -28.27 20.48 -13.36
CA ALA A 112 -29.00 19.40 -14.02
C ALA A 112 -28.29 18.94 -15.30
N ASN A 113 -27.89 19.87 -16.16
CA ASN A 113 -27.20 19.60 -17.43
C ASN A 113 -25.83 18.96 -17.20
N ALA A 114 -25.09 19.42 -16.19
CA ALA A 114 -23.80 18.86 -15.82
C ALA A 114 -23.91 17.53 -15.03
N ARG A 115 -25.14 17.06 -14.74
CA ARG A 115 -25.44 15.84 -13.98
C ARG A 115 -24.67 15.77 -12.66
N ALA A 116 -24.66 16.89 -11.94
CA ALA A 116 -24.03 16.98 -10.63
C ALA A 116 -24.70 16.02 -9.63
N LYS A 117 -23.91 15.30 -8.84
CA LYS A 117 -24.46 14.39 -7.81
C LYS A 117 -25.16 15.21 -6.72
N PRO A 118 -26.36 14.81 -6.24
CA PRO A 118 -27.05 15.52 -5.15
C PRO A 118 -26.45 15.22 -3.77
N PHE A 119 -25.77 14.09 -3.59
CA PHE A 119 -25.17 13.67 -2.33
C PHE A 119 -23.69 13.28 -2.48
N GLY A 120 -22.95 13.35 -1.38
CA GLY A 120 -21.53 13.02 -1.33
C GLY A 120 -20.62 14.08 -1.98
N ILE A 121 -19.33 13.74 -2.14
CA ILE A 121 -18.32 14.61 -2.74
C ILE A 121 -18.51 14.63 -4.27
N CYS A 122 -18.67 15.82 -4.84
CA CYS A 122 -18.85 16.01 -6.28
C CYS A 122 -18.05 17.24 -6.76
N PRO A 123 -17.01 17.06 -7.59
CA PRO A 123 -16.19 18.18 -8.07
C PRO A 123 -16.96 19.11 -9.02
N ILE A 124 -17.84 18.55 -9.86
CA ILE A 124 -18.71 19.32 -10.77
C ILE A 124 -19.60 20.26 -9.96
N ARG A 125 -20.30 19.72 -8.95
CA ARG A 125 -21.14 20.52 -8.05
C ARG A 125 -20.29 21.58 -7.36
N ARG A 126 -19.15 21.21 -6.79
CA ARG A 126 -18.27 22.15 -6.08
C ARG A 126 -17.90 23.34 -6.96
N ARG A 127 -17.47 23.09 -8.20
CA ARG A 127 -17.12 24.13 -9.16
C ARG A 127 -18.31 25.06 -9.48
N ILE A 128 -19.50 24.52 -9.74
CA ILE A 128 -20.68 25.33 -10.05
C ILE A 128 -21.08 26.20 -8.85
N TYR A 129 -20.95 25.69 -7.62
CA TYR A 129 -21.15 26.48 -6.41
C TYR A 129 -20.06 27.53 -6.19
N ASP A 130 -18.80 27.25 -6.52
CA ASP A 130 -17.72 28.22 -6.49
C ASP A 130 -17.98 29.38 -7.47
N ASP A 131 -18.50 29.09 -8.67
CA ASP A 131 -18.89 30.09 -9.65
C ASP A 131 -20.10 30.92 -9.18
N LEU A 132 -21.11 30.28 -8.57
CA LEU A 132 -22.24 30.99 -7.95
C LEU A 132 -21.77 31.90 -6.81
N PHE A 133 -20.84 31.44 -5.98
CA PHE A 133 -20.36 32.21 -4.83
C PHE A 133 -19.55 33.42 -5.26
N ASP A 134 -18.78 33.32 -6.34
CA ASP A 134 -18.10 34.48 -6.94
C ASP A 134 -19.11 35.51 -7.47
N GLU A 135 -20.24 35.10 -8.07
CA GLU A 135 -21.31 36.01 -8.49
C GLU A 135 -22.03 36.65 -7.27
N LEU A 136 -22.26 35.89 -6.20
CA LEU A 136 -22.80 36.46 -4.95
C LEU A 136 -21.85 37.49 -4.34
N ILE A 137 -20.54 37.22 -4.34
CA ILE A 137 -19.53 38.18 -3.89
C ILE A 137 -19.58 39.43 -4.77
N ARG A 138 -19.70 39.31 -6.11
CA ARG A 138 -19.88 40.46 -7.01
C ARG A 138 -21.08 41.31 -6.60
N GLN A 139 -22.25 40.70 -6.47
CA GLN A 139 -23.51 41.37 -6.13
C GLN A 139 -23.44 42.09 -4.78
N VAL A 140 -22.89 41.42 -3.77
CA VAL A 140 -22.73 42.00 -2.43
C VAL A 140 -21.71 43.14 -2.45
N THR A 141 -20.62 43.01 -3.21
CA THR A 141 -19.61 44.08 -3.35
C THR A 141 -20.19 45.32 -4.03
N VAL A 142 -21.02 45.15 -5.06
CA VAL A 142 -21.75 46.27 -5.70
C VAL A 142 -22.71 46.95 -4.74
N SER A 143 -23.37 46.19 -3.85
CA SER A 143 -24.26 46.76 -2.82
C SER A 143 -23.48 47.46 -1.69
N CYS A 144 -22.39 46.86 -1.22
CA CYS A 144 -21.57 47.33 -0.10
C CYS A 144 -20.19 46.64 -0.19
N ALA A 145 -19.19 47.42 -0.55
CA ALA A 145 -17.84 46.92 -0.80
C ALA A 145 -17.22 46.21 0.41
N GLU A 146 -17.44 46.73 1.62
CA GLU A 146 -16.89 46.18 2.85
C GLU A 146 -17.46 44.80 3.15
N ARG A 147 -18.76 44.60 2.89
CA ARG A 147 -19.43 43.31 3.04
C ARG A 147 -18.91 42.30 2.02
N GLY A 148 -18.69 42.74 0.78
CA GLY A 148 -18.08 41.92 -0.27
C GLY A 148 -16.68 41.44 0.11
N LEU A 149 -15.83 42.34 0.62
CA LEU A 149 -14.49 42.02 1.08
C LEU A 149 -14.49 41.05 2.28
N LEU A 150 -15.45 41.18 3.20
CA LEU A 150 -15.60 40.23 4.29
C LEU A 150 -15.98 38.83 3.78
N LEU A 151 -16.94 38.74 2.85
CA LEU A 151 -17.33 37.47 2.23
C LEU A 151 -16.16 36.81 1.47
N LEU A 152 -15.33 37.61 0.81
CA LEU A 152 -14.11 37.14 0.15
C LEU A 152 -13.16 36.43 1.15
N ARG A 153 -12.92 37.05 2.32
CA ARG A 153 -12.09 36.45 3.37
C ARG A 153 -12.68 35.15 3.90
N VAL A 154 -14.00 35.11 4.14
CA VAL A 154 -14.68 33.90 4.58
C VAL A 154 -14.55 32.77 3.54
N ARG A 155 -14.68 33.09 2.25
CA ARG A 155 -14.47 32.14 1.16
C ARG A 155 -13.07 31.52 1.22
N ASP A 156 -12.06 32.36 1.34
CA ASP A 156 -10.67 31.95 1.25
C ASP A 156 -10.26 31.13 2.49
N GLU A 157 -10.80 31.46 3.67
CA GLU A 157 -10.64 30.66 4.89
C GLU A 157 -11.28 29.26 4.74
N ILE A 158 -12.50 29.17 4.21
CA ILE A 158 -13.17 27.89 3.96
C ILE A 158 -12.37 27.06 2.94
N ARG A 159 -11.80 27.69 1.91
CA ARG A 159 -10.96 27.02 0.91
C ARG A 159 -9.68 26.49 1.54
N LEU A 160 -9.01 27.30 2.36
CA LEU A 160 -7.80 26.89 3.08
C LEU A 160 -8.09 25.70 4.01
N THR A 161 -9.19 25.77 4.76
CA THR A 161 -9.64 24.67 5.63
C THR A 161 -9.90 23.38 4.85
N LEU A 162 -10.57 23.48 3.68
CA LEU A 162 -10.84 22.33 2.83
C LEU A 162 -9.56 21.71 2.25
N LEU A 163 -8.60 22.54 1.82
CA LEU A 163 -7.29 22.10 1.36
C LEU A 163 -6.49 21.40 2.46
N ALA A 164 -6.54 21.92 3.69
CA ALA A 164 -5.91 21.29 4.84
C ALA A 164 -6.51 19.90 5.10
N TYR A 165 -7.84 19.76 5.09
CA TYR A 165 -8.49 18.45 5.24
C TYR A 165 -8.14 17.49 4.11
N GLN A 166 -8.06 17.97 2.87
CA GLN A 166 -7.62 17.15 1.73
C GLN A 166 -6.18 16.64 1.95
N GLY A 167 -5.25 17.51 2.36
CA GLY A 167 -3.86 17.11 2.61
C GLY A 167 -3.71 16.08 3.74
N VAL A 168 -4.51 16.22 4.81
CA VAL A 168 -4.55 15.22 5.90
C VAL A 168 -5.12 13.90 5.41
N LEU A 169 -6.17 13.91 4.59
CA LEU A 169 -6.77 12.71 4.02
C LEU A 169 -5.79 11.97 3.10
N GLU A 170 -5.12 12.70 2.20
CA GLU A 170 -4.09 12.15 1.31
C GLU A 170 -2.95 11.51 2.11
N SER A 171 -2.49 12.19 3.16
CA SER A 171 -1.46 11.67 4.07
C SER A 171 -1.90 10.40 4.80
N ALA A 172 -3.15 10.35 5.26
CA ALA A 172 -3.73 9.20 5.94
C ALA A 172 -3.87 7.99 5.00
N ILE A 173 -4.34 8.21 3.76
CA ILE A 173 -4.43 7.17 2.73
C ILE A 173 -3.04 6.62 2.39
N ALA A 174 -2.07 7.51 2.17
CA ALA A 174 -0.69 7.12 1.89
C ALA A 174 -0.07 6.30 3.04
N TYR A 175 -0.34 6.68 4.29
CA TYR A 175 0.06 5.90 5.46
C TYR A 175 -0.58 4.51 5.48
N GLY A 176 -1.88 4.41 5.22
CA GLY A 176 -2.60 3.14 5.15
C GLY A 176 -2.01 2.18 4.11
N ILE A 177 -1.74 2.69 2.91
CA ILE A 177 -1.12 1.91 1.82
C ILE A 177 0.27 1.41 2.23
N ARG A 178 1.13 2.30 2.76
CA ARG A 178 2.47 1.91 3.22
C ARG A 178 2.41 0.83 4.30
N LYS A 179 1.46 0.93 5.22
CA LYS A 179 1.31 -0.06 6.30
C LYS A 179 0.81 -1.40 5.78
N ALA A 180 -0.12 -1.42 4.84
CA ALA A 180 -0.58 -2.64 4.19
C ALA A 180 0.57 -3.37 3.49
N VAL A 181 1.35 -2.65 2.67
CA VAL A 181 2.54 -3.21 1.97
C VAL A 181 3.59 -3.72 2.97
N ALA A 182 3.83 -3.00 4.07
CA ALA A 182 4.76 -3.45 5.10
C ALA A 182 4.31 -4.78 5.72
N VAL A 183 3.03 -4.93 6.04
CA VAL A 183 2.48 -6.18 6.60
C VAL A 183 2.61 -7.32 5.61
N GLU A 184 2.28 -7.12 4.33
CA GLU A 184 2.46 -8.14 3.29
C GLU A 184 3.93 -8.57 3.15
N ARG A 185 4.86 -7.61 3.23
CA ARG A 185 6.30 -7.91 3.21
C ARG A 185 6.76 -8.71 4.43
N HIS A 186 6.26 -8.39 5.62
CA HIS A 186 6.57 -9.17 6.82
C HIS A 186 6.01 -10.58 6.74
N GLN A 187 4.80 -10.75 6.22
CA GLN A 187 4.18 -12.06 6.04
C GLN A 187 4.95 -12.92 5.03
N THR A 188 5.31 -12.35 3.89
CA THR A 188 6.11 -13.07 2.86
C THR A 188 7.47 -13.48 3.41
N ASN A 189 8.18 -12.61 4.12
CA ASN A 189 9.44 -12.95 4.78
C ASN A 189 9.28 -14.09 5.79
N ALA A 190 8.25 -14.03 6.65
CA ALA A 190 7.97 -15.07 7.63
C ALA A 190 7.63 -16.43 6.99
N ILE A 191 6.96 -16.43 5.83
CA ILE A 191 6.67 -17.65 5.07
C ILE A 191 7.96 -18.27 4.52
N VAL A 192 8.85 -17.46 3.95
CA VAL A 192 10.15 -17.92 3.42
C VAL A 192 11.00 -18.51 4.55
N GLU A 193 11.08 -17.82 5.70
CA GLU A 193 11.84 -18.29 6.86
C GLU A 193 11.26 -19.61 7.42
N ARG A 194 9.93 -19.69 7.55
CA ARG A 194 9.23 -20.92 7.95
C ARG A 194 9.58 -22.08 7.01
N ASP A 195 9.59 -21.85 5.71
CA ASP A 195 9.86 -22.92 4.73
C ASP A 195 11.33 -23.35 4.75
N ALA A 196 12.25 -22.42 4.95
CA ALA A 196 13.67 -22.74 5.17
C ALA A 196 13.86 -23.59 6.44
N GLU A 197 13.23 -23.22 7.55
CA GLU A 197 13.32 -23.99 8.81
C GLU A 197 12.62 -25.35 8.72
N LYS A 198 11.52 -25.46 7.98
CA LYS A 198 10.90 -26.75 7.68
C LYS A 198 11.84 -27.66 6.89
N GLN A 199 12.52 -27.13 5.88
CA GLN A 199 13.50 -27.90 5.11
C GLN A 199 14.66 -28.39 5.99
N LYS A 200 15.19 -27.54 6.87
CA LYS A 200 16.22 -27.95 7.84
C LYS A 200 15.73 -29.05 8.78
N ASN A 201 14.52 -28.92 9.32
CA ASN A 201 13.93 -29.97 10.17
C ASN A 201 13.79 -31.31 9.43
N VAL A 202 13.37 -31.30 8.16
CA VAL A 202 13.30 -32.52 7.35
C VAL A 202 14.68 -33.14 7.17
N GLN A 203 15.71 -32.33 6.87
CA GLN A 203 17.09 -32.81 6.74
C GLN A 203 17.63 -33.39 8.05
N LEU A 204 17.40 -32.72 9.18
CA LEU A 204 17.82 -33.18 10.50
C LEU A 204 17.11 -34.49 10.88
N ASN A 205 15.81 -34.60 10.63
CA ASN A 205 15.06 -35.83 10.87
C ASN A 205 15.58 -36.99 10.02
N ALA A 206 15.87 -36.76 8.74
CA ALA A 206 16.51 -37.76 7.88
C ALA A 206 17.89 -38.19 8.41
N LYS A 207 18.67 -37.23 8.95
CA LYS A 207 19.97 -37.53 9.55
C LYS A 207 19.84 -38.36 10.83
N ILE A 208 18.88 -38.03 11.70
CA ILE A 208 18.56 -38.80 12.90
C ILE A 208 18.17 -40.23 12.51
N GLU A 209 17.32 -40.39 11.50
CA GLU A 209 16.91 -41.72 11.03
C GLU A 209 18.10 -42.53 10.50
N GLN A 210 19.00 -41.89 9.73
CA GLN A 210 20.23 -42.53 9.25
C GLN A 210 21.13 -42.98 10.40
N LEU A 211 21.36 -42.11 11.39
CA LEU A 211 22.19 -42.43 12.56
C LEU A 211 21.56 -43.54 13.40
N ASN A 212 20.24 -43.54 13.60
CA ASN A 212 19.54 -44.60 14.31
C ASN A 212 19.68 -45.95 13.59
N LYS A 213 19.61 -45.97 12.25
CA LYS A 213 19.88 -47.18 11.46
C LYS A 213 21.32 -47.67 11.65
N GLN A 214 22.30 -46.76 11.60
CA GLN A 214 23.72 -47.10 11.84
C GLN A 214 23.94 -47.69 13.23
N ILE A 215 23.39 -47.05 14.28
CA ILE A 215 23.48 -47.55 15.66
C ILE A 215 22.82 -48.93 15.78
N ALA A 216 21.67 -49.16 15.14
CA ALA A 216 21.02 -50.46 15.14
C ALA A 216 21.88 -51.54 14.48
N THR A 217 22.48 -51.25 13.32
CA THR A 217 23.38 -52.19 12.63
C THR A 217 24.64 -52.48 13.46
N GLU A 218 25.26 -51.47 14.06
CA GLU A 218 26.44 -51.65 14.91
C GLU A 218 26.12 -52.49 16.15
N ARG A 219 24.93 -52.31 16.74
CA ARG A 219 24.48 -53.14 17.87
C ARG A 219 24.34 -54.60 17.48
N LEU A 220 23.75 -54.88 16.31
CA LEU A 220 23.62 -56.26 15.81
C LEU A 220 24.98 -56.91 15.57
N VAL A 221 25.90 -56.21 14.90
CA VAL A 221 27.26 -56.72 14.64
C VAL A 221 27.99 -57.01 15.95
N LYS A 222 27.95 -56.09 16.93
CA LYS A 222 28.56 -56.32 18.23
C LYS A 222 27.96 -57.51 18.98
N GLU A 223 26.64 -57.70 18.89
CA GLU A 223 25.98 -58.84 19.51
C GLU A 223 26.40 -60.17 18.86
N GLU A 224 26.57 -60.20 17.53
CA GLU A 224 27.10 -61.35 16.79
C GLU A 224 28.56 -61.64 17.14
N GLU A 225 29.41 -60.61 17.26
CA GLU A 225 30.81 -60.73 17.69
C GLU A 225 30.92 -61.33 19.10
N VAL A 226 30.12 -60.85 20.05
CA VAL A 226 30.09 -61.39 21.42
C VAL A 226 29.63 -62.85 21.40
N LYS A 227 28.58 -63.19 20.65
CA LYS A 227 28.10 -64.59 20.51
C LYS A 227 29.16 -65.52 19.92
N LEU A 228 29.90 -65.05 18.91
CA LEU A 228 30.97 -65.82 18.29
C LEU A 228 32.13 -66.05 19.28
N LEU A 229 32.51 -65.00 20.01
CA LEU A 229 33.55 -65.08 21.04
C LEU A 229 33.14 -66.05 22.15
N GLU A 230 31.91 -65.97 22.65
CA GLU A 230 31.38 -66.90 23.66
C GLU A 230 31.37 -68.36 23.19
N ARG A 231 31.16 -68.62 21.89
CA ARG A 231 31.27 -69.97 21.31
C ARG A 231 32.73 -70.41 21.28
N SER A 232 33.63 -69.59 20.76
CA SER A 232 35.06 -69.91 20.73
C SER A 232 35.64 -70.15 22.12
N MET A 233 35.23 -69.36 23.12
CA MET A 233 35.66 -69.57 24.51
C MET A 233 35.08 -70.85 25.12
N ARG A 234 33.85 -71.24 24.75
CA ARG A 234 33.27 -72.53 25.15
C ARG A 234 34.04 -73.69 24.54
N ASP A 235 34.28 -73.67 23.23
CA ASP A 235 35.02 -74.71 22.52
C ASP A 235 36.44 -74.87 23.08
N GLU A 236 37.12 -73.76 23.39
CA GLU A 236 38.46 -73.79 24.01
C GLU A 236 38.42 -74.35 25.44
N ASN A 237 37.43 -73.97 26.24
CA ASN A 237 37.23 -74.55 27.57
C ASN A 237 36.97 -76.06 27.49
N GLU A 238 36.19 -76.54 26.52
CA GLU A 238 35.95 -77.97 26.31
C GLU A 238 37.24 -78.71 25.94
N ARG A 239 38.04 -78.19 25.02
CA ARG A 239 39.36 -78.74 24.67
C ARG A 239 40.30 -78.80 25.86
N LEU A 240 40.37 -77.72 26.65
CA LEU A 240 41.20 -77.67 27.86
C LEU A 240 40.71 -78.69 28.89
N LEU A 241 39.40 -78.86 29.07
CA LEU A 241 38.83 -79.88 29.95
C LEU A 241 39.19 -81.30 29.49
N GLU A 242 39.10 -81.59 28.19
CA GLU A 242 39.51 -82.88 27.61
C GLU A 242 41.01 -83.13 27.81
N SER A 243 41.87 -82.15 27.52
CA SER A 243 43.30 -82.25 27.79
C SER A 243 43.61 -82.43 29.28
N ASN A 244 42.84 -81.78 30.17
CA ASN A 244 43.02 -81.95 31.61
C ASN A 244 42.62 -83.37 32.05
N ARG A 245 41.56 -83.94 31.44
CA ARG A 245 41.16 -85.34 31.68
C ARG A 245 42.23 -86.31 31.21
N THR A 246 42.78 -86.15 30.00
CA THR A 246 43.85 -87.04 29.51
C THR A 246 45.11 -86.94 30.37
N LEU A 247 45.53 -85.73 30.76
CA LEU A 247 46.64 -85.53 31.69
C LEU A 247 46.38 -86.19 33.05
N LYS A 248 45.16 -86.11 33.59
CA LYS A 248 44.78 -86.84 34.82
C LYS A 248 44.90 -88.35 34.64
N MET A 249 44.43 -88.90 33.51
CA MET A 249 44.57 -90.33 33.21
C MET A 249 46.04 -90.75 33.09
N HIS A 250 46.88 -89.95 32.42
CA HIS A 250 48.32 -90.19 32.33
C HIS A 250 48.99 -90.15 33.70
N LEU A 251 48.68 -89.16 34.54
CA LEU A 251 49.19 -89.07 35.91
C LEU A 251 48.77 -90.29 36.74
N GLN A 252 47.51 -90.72 36.66
CA GLN A 252 47.04 -91.93 37.33
C GLN A 252 47.77 -93.19 36.84
N SER A 253 48.04 -93.30 35.54
CA SER A 253 48.81 -94.41 34.97
C SER A 253 50.28 -94.40 35.41
N ILE A 254 50.91 -93.22 35.51
CA ILE A 254 52.27 -93.08 36.06
C ILE A 254 52.29 -93.45 37.55
N ILE A 255 51.31 -93.02 38.33
CA ILE A 255 51.16 -93.40 39.75
C ILE A 255 51.00 -94.92 39.88
N GLN A 256 50.25 -95.57 38.99
CA GLN A 256 50.11 -97.03 38.97
C GLN A 256 51.41 -97.76 38.55
N MET A 257 52.20 -97.20 37.64
CA MET A 257 53.51 -97.73 37.27
C MET A 257 54.54 -97.57 38.40
N ASP A 258 54.50 -96.46 39.15
CA ASP A 258 55.36 -96.23 40.31
C ASP A 258 55.01 -97.21 41.47
N GLN A 259 53.73 -97.58 41.61
CA GLN A 259 53.27 -98.61 42.53
C GLN A 259 53.69 -100.05 42.15
N GLN A 260 54.06 -100.31 40.88
CA GLN A 260 54.53 -101.63 40.42
C GLN A 260 56.07 -101.80 40.49
N ASN A 261 56.84 -100.74 40.75
CA ASN A 261 58.31 -100.75 40.81
C ASN A 261 58.92 -100.43 42.21
N GLY A 262 58.15 -100.56 43.30
CA GLY A 262 58.64 -100.48 44.69
C GLY A 262 58.73 -101.86 45.38
N PRO A 263 59.67 -102.10 46.31
CA PRO A 263 60.31 -103.41 46.54
C PRO A 263 59.50 -104.43 47.36
N GLN A 264 59.70 -105.72 47.06
CA GLN A 264 59.34 -106.88 47.91
C GLN A 264 60.08 -106.81 49.27
N PRO A 265 59.39 -106.94 50.42
CA PRO A 265 60.04 -107.16 51.71
C PRO A 265 60.14 -108.66 52.04
N SER A 266 61.39 -109.07 52.29
CA SER A 266 61.78 -110.31 52.96
C SER A 266 61.31 -110.38 54.42
N GLU A 267 61.03 -111.61 54.85
CA GLU A 267 60.66 -112.10 56.19
C GLU A 267 61.48 -111.53 57.37
N ILE A 268 60.85 -111.40 58.56
CA ILE A 268 61.04 -112.24 59.77
C ILE A 268 60.26 -111.67 60.99
N ASN A 269 59.48 -112.57 61.63
CA ASN A 269 58.95 -112.72 63.03
C ASN A 269 58.68 -111.49 63.93
N ASP A 270 57.64 -111.46 64.79
CA ASP A 270 56.95 -112.51 65.59
C ASP A 270 55.45 -112.72 65.29
#